data_AF-X1U0E7-F1
#
_entry.id   AF-X1U0E7-F1
#
_cell.length_a   1.000
_cell.length_b   1.000
_cell.length_c   1.000
_cell.angle_alpha   90.00
_cell.angle_beta   90.00
_cell.angle_gamma   90.00
#
_symmetry.space_group_name_H-M   'P 1'
#
loop_
_entity.id
_entity.type
_entity.pdbx_description
1 polymer ?
#
loop_
_entity_poly.entity_id
_entity_poly.type
_entity_poly.pdbx_seq_one_letter_code
_entity_poly.pdbx_strand_id
1 'polypeptide(L)' 'MNSAYDASAIEVLSGLEPVRKRPGMYTQTERPNHLIQEVVDNSVDEAIAGYAGLIQVVMHKDGSVSVADNGRG' A
#
# COMPACT_ATOMS: atom_id res chain seq x y z
N MET A 1 -6.90 -16.94 -39.91
CA MET A 1 -5.86 -15.99 -39.46
C MET A 1 -6.55 -14.76 -38.89
N ASN A 2 -6.15 -14.39 -37.67
CA ASN A 2 -6.47 -13.18 -36.89
C ASN A 2 -7.93 -12.70 -36.78
N SER A 3 -8.59 -13.03 -35.68
CA SER A 3 -9.83 -12.37 -35.24
C SER A 3 -9.96 -12.32 -33.70
N ALA A 4 -8.87 -11.98 -33.00
CA ALA A 4 -8.89 -11.82 -31.53
C ALA A 4 -8.14 -10.58 -31.04
N TYR A 5 -7.78 -9.67 -31.94
CA TYR A 5 -7.17 -8.38 -31.61
C TYR A 5 -8.01 -7.28 -32.24
N ASP A 6 -9.14 -7.01 -31.60
CA ASP A 6 -10.02 -5.88 -31.89
C ASP A 6 -10.09 -4.96 -30.64
N ALA A 7 -10.94 -3.94 -30.67
CA ALA A 7 -11.04 -2.97 -29.57
C ALA A 7 -11.35 -3.62 -28.20
N SER A 8 -12.00 -4.79 -28.17
CA SER A 8 -12.28 -5.52 -26.92
C SER A 8 -11.04 -6.10 -26.25
N ALA A 9 -9.91 -6.18 -26.97
CA ALA A 9 -8.62 -6.63 -26.42
C ALA A 9 -7.96 -5.57 -25.51
N ILE A 10 -8.49 -4.35 -25.46
CA ILE A 10 -7.99 -3.29 -24.58
C ILE A 10 -8.78 -3.30 -23.27
N GLU A 11 -8.08 -3.64 -22.19
CA GLU A 11 -8.63 -3.63 -20.83
C GLU A 11 -8.24 -2.32 -20.11
N VAL A 12 -9.23 -1.65 -19.53
CA VAL A 12 -9.02 -0.50 -18.63
C VAL A 12 -9.25 -0.96 -17.20
N LEU A 13 -8.17 -1.02 -16.42
CA LEU A 13 -8.22 -1.39 -15.01
C LEU A 13 -8.58 -0.17 -14.16
N SER A 14 -9.52 -0.34 -13.23
CA SER A 14 -10.10 0.74 -12.42
C SER A 14 -9.79 0.58 -10.92
N GLY A 15 -9.81 1.68 -10.17
CA GLY A 15 -9.56 1.66 -8.72
C GLY A 15 -8.22 1.02 -8.36
N LEU A 16 -8.26 -0.06 -7.56
CA LEU A 16 -7.07 -0.82 -7.14
C LEU A 16 -6.76 -2.04 -8.01
N GLU A 17 -7.50 -2.25 -9.10
CA GLU A 17 -7.23 -3.34 -10.04
C GLU A 17 -5.81 -3.27 -10.65
N PRO A 18 -5.29 -2.09 -11.07
CA PRO A 18 -3.92 -1.99 -11.57
C PRO A 18 -2.88 -2.44 -10.54
N VAL A 19 -3.07 -2.07 -9.27
CA VAL A 19 -2.17 -2.40 -8.16
C VAL A 19 -2.17 -3.90 -7.89
N ARG A 20 -3.36 -4.52 -7.84
CA ARG A 20 -3.51 -5.96 -7.66
C ARG A 20 -2.96 -6.75 -8.84
N LYS A 21 -3.14 -6.25 -10.07
CA LYS A 21 -2.69 -6.92 -11.30
C LYS A 21 -1.18 -6.81 -11.48
N ARG A 22 -0.57 -5.69 -11.09
CA ARG A 22 0.86 -5.39 -11.27
C ARG A 22 1.50 -4.87 -9.98
N PRO A 23 1.54 -5.67 -8.90
CA PRO A 23 1.99 -5.20 -7.58
C PRO A 23 3.46 -4.76 -7.56
N GLY A 24 4.33 -5.38 -8.37
CA GLY A 24 5.75 -5.02 -8.43
C GLY A 24 6.04 -3.60 -8.94
N MET A 25 5.04 -2.91 -9.51
CA MET A 25 5.15 -1.49 -9.86
C MET A 25 4.89 -0.56 -8.65
N TYR A 26 4.22 -1.06 -7.61
CA TYR A 26 3.72 -0.25 -6.49
C TYR A 26 4.32 -0.64 -5.13
N THR A 27 4.86 -1.85 -5.00
CA THR A 27 5.48 -2.32 -3.75
C THR A 27 6.59 -3.31 -4.03
N GLN A 28 7.47 -3.50 -3.05
CA GLN A 28 8.38 -4.64 -3.01
C GLN A 28 7.57 -5.92 -2.86
N THR A 29 7.85 -6.92 -3.71
CA THR A 29 7.11 -8.20 -3.75
C THR A 29 7.84 -9.34 -3.06
N GLU A 30 9.09 -9.11 -2.64
CA GLU A 30 9.94 -10.10 -1.95
C GLU A 30 9.56 -10.23 -0.48
N ARG A 31 9.04 -9.15 0.12
CA ARG A 31 8.62 -9.09 1.54
C ARG A 31 7.65 -7.94 1.77
N PRO A 32 6.75 -8.04 2.77
CA PRO A 32 5.68 -7.05 2.99
C PRO A 32 6.17 -5.75 3.67
N ASN A 33 7.48 -5.58 3.84
CA ASN A 33 8.05 -4.51 4.67
C ASN A 33 7.72 -3.12 4.09
N HIS A 34 7.68 -3.00 2.76
CA HIS A 34 7.29 -1.76 2.09
C HIS A 34 5.86 -1.35 2.45
N LEU A 35 4.91 -2.29 2.51
CA LEU A 35 3.53 -1.99 2.92
C LEU A 35 3.44 -1.45 4.35
N ILE A 36 4.32 -1.90 5.24
CA ILE A 36 4.39 -1.39 6.62
C ILE A 36 4.99 0.01 6.62
N GLN A 37 6.04 0.25 5.82
CA GLN A 37 6.68 1.56 5.67
C GLN A 37 5.67 2.61 5.21
N GLU A 38 4.86 2.32 4.20
CA GLU A 38 3.83 3.24 3.70
C GLU A 38 2.87 3.73 4.81
N VAL A 39 2.51 2.87 5.77
CA VAL A 39 1.65 3.27 6.89
C VAL A 39 2.42 4.06 7.94
N VAL A 40 3.65 3.65 8.25
CA VAL A 40 4.53 4.37 9.19
C VAL A 40 4.85 5.76 8.68
N ASP A 41 5.08 5.92 7.37
CA ASP A 41 5.41 7.19 6.75
C ASP A 41 4.26 8.20 6.89
N ASN A 42 3.00 7.76 6.72
CA ASN A 42 1.83 8.61 7.01
C ASN A 42 1.78 9.05 8.49
N SER A 43 2.10 8.16 9.44
CA SER A 43 2.19 8.52 10.86
C SER A 43 3.34 9.50 11.14
N VAL A 44 4.47 9.37 10.43
CA VAL A 44 5.61 10.28 10.52
C VAL A 44 5.26 11.66 9.96
N ASP A 45 4.46 11.74 8.90
CA ASP A 45 3.97 13.02 8.37
C ASP A 45 3.17 13.80 9.42
N GLU A 46 2.31 13.13 10.20
CA GLU A 46 1.61 13.75 11.33
C GLU A 46 2.58 14.23 12.43
N ALA A 47 3.67 13.50 12.65
CA ALA A 47 4.70 13.89 13.60
C ALA A 47 5.51 15.10 13.12
N ILE A 48 5.88 15.14 11.83
CA ILE A 48 6.57 16.26 11.19
C ILE A 48 5.69 17.52 11.24
N ALA A 49 4.38 17.36 11.05
CA ALA A 49 3.40 18.44 11.15
C ALA A 49 3.12 18.88 12.61
N GLY A 50 3.70 18.20 13.61
CA GLY A 50 3.60 18.55 15.02
C GLY A 50 2.32 18.05 15.71
N TYR A 51 1.58 17.14 15.08
CA TYR A 51 0.32 16.60 15.60
C TYR A 51 0.47 15.25 16.29
N ALA A 52 1.41 14.42 15.85
CA ALA A 52 1.75 13.16 16.52
C ALA A 52 3.04 13.27 17.34
N GLY A 53 3.08 12.62 18.50
CA GLY A 53 4.26 12.51 19.36
C GLY A 53 4.62 11.07 19.70
N LEU A 54 3.77 10.12 19.32
CA LEU A 54 3.94 8.69 19.55
C LEU A 54 3.47 7.91 18.33
N ILE A 55 4.33 7.03 17.85
CA ILE A 55 4.00 6.03 16.83
C ILE A 55 4.33 4.65 17.41
N GLN A 56 3.38 3.74 17.39
CA GLN A 56 3.51 2.37 17.89
C GLN A 56 3.37 1.38 16.74
N VAL A 57 4.39 0.54 16.57
CA VAL A 57 4.39 -0.56 15.59
C VAL A 57 4.40 -1.88 16.33
N VAL A 58 3.41 -2.72 16.08
CA VAL A 58 3.26 -4.03 16.73
C VAL A 58 3.19 -5.12 15.68
N MET A 59 4.09 -6.09 15.76
CA MET A 59 4.03 -7.34 15.01
C MET A 59 3.27 -8.39 15.83
N HIS A 60 2.18 -8.90 15.27
CA HIS A 60 1.32 -9.88 15.91
C HIS A 60 1.82 -11.30 15.64
N LYS A 61 1.39 -12.25 16.47
CA LYS A 61 1.81 -13.66 16.36
C LYS A 61 1.32 -14.34 15.07
N ASP A 62 0.29 -13.81 14.44
CA ASP A 62 -0.25 -14.29 13.17
C ASP A 62 0.48 -13.74 11.93
N GLY A 63 1.49 -12.89 12.15
CA GLY A 63 2.26 -12.25 11.09
C GLY A 63 1.67 -10.94 10.57
N SER A 64 0.53 -10.48 11.10
CA SER A 64 0.01 -9.14 10.83
C SER A 64 0.81 -8.07 11.57
N VAL A 65 0.74 -6.83 11.08
CA VAL A 65 1.39 -5.67 11.71
C VAL A 65 0.36 -4.55 11.86
N SER A 66 0.28 -3.96 13.05
CA SER A 66 -0.49 -2.75 13.30
C SER A 66 0.43 -1.57 13.54
N VAL A 67 0.11 -0.44 12.90
CA VAL A 67 0.72 0.86 13.14
C VAL A 67 -0.36 1.75 13.73
N ALA A 68 -0.06 2.40 14.84
CA ALA A 68 -0.94 3.36 15.49
C ALA A 68 -0.15 4.62 15.83
N ASP A 69 -0.77 5.78 15.61
CA ASP A 69 -0.25 7.07 16.05
C ASP A 69 -1.32 7.84 16.82
N ASN A 70 -0.90 8.95 17.44
CA ASN A 70 -1.79 9.88 18.14
C ASN A 70 -1.93 11.22 17.40
N GLY A 71 -1.86 11.20 16.06
CA GLY A 71 -2.13 12.33 15.19
C GLY A 71 -3.62 12.65 15.10
N ARG A 72 -4.03 13.35 14.04
CA ARG A 72 -5.38 13.90 13.92
C ARG A 72 -6.45 12.92 13.44
N GLY A 73 -6.05 11.79 12.86
CA GLY A 73 -6.94 10.83 12.20
C GLY A 73 -6.91 10.97 10.68
#